data_AF-A0A254N9Y2-F1
#
_entry.id   AF-A0A254N9Y2-F1
#
_cell.length_a   1.000
_cell.length_b   1.000
_cell.length_c   1.000
_cell.angle_alpha   90.00
_cell.angle_beta   90.00
_cell.angle_gamma   90.00
#
_symmetry.space_group_name_H-M   'P 1'
#
loop_
_entity.id
_entity.type
_entity.pdbx_description
1 polymer ?
#
loop_
_entity_poly.entity_id
_entity_poly.type
_entity_poly.pdbx_seq_one_letter_code
_entity_poly.pdbx_strand_id
1 'polypeptide(L)'
;MTDKTFTNVWDALSESPAEAENMKLRSSLMIALETQIKARGWTQIEAARRLGVSQPRISDLLRGKINQFSLDALVNMAVDAGLHVEVLVTEPT
;
A
#
# COMPACT_ATOMS: atom_id res chain seq x y z
N MET A 1 32.64 -0.22 -12.09
CA MET A 1 31.17 -0.19 -11.96
C MET A 1 30.87 0.64 -10.73
N THR A 2 30.25 1.81 -10.88
CA THR A 2 29.86 2.64 -9.73
C THR A 2 28.61 2.06 -9.10
N ASP A 3 28.73 1.57 -7.87
CA ASP A 3 27.59 1.16 -7.05
C ASP A 3 26.71 2.38 -6.76
N LYS A 4 25.45 2.31 -7.19
CA LYS A 4 24.44 3.32 -6.88
C LYS A 4 23.69 2.89 -5.62
N THR A 5 23.73 3.71 -4.59
CA THR A 5 22.91 3.57 -3.38
C THR A 5 21.64 4.40 -3.53
N PHE A 6 20.50 3.81 -3.16
CA PHE A 6 19.20 4.45 -3.21
C PHE A 6 18.57 4.46 -1.81
N THR A 7 17.95 5.57 -1.43
CA THR A 7 17.27 5.71 -0.13
C THR A 7 15.99 4.88 -0.05
N ASN A 8 15.35 4.61 -1.19
CA ASN A 8 14.16 3.79 -1.30
C ASN A 8 14.30 2.75 -2.41
N VAL A 9 13.76 1.55 -2.19
CA VAL A 9 13.79 0.44 -3.16
C VAL A 9 13.11 0.82 -4.48
N TRP A 10 12.04 1.61 -4.44
CA TRP A 10 11.32 2.05 -5.63
C TRP A 10 12.13 3.03 -6.49
N ASP A 11 13.04 3.80 -5.90
CA ASP A 11 13.94 4.68 -6.68
C ASP A 11 14.94 3.87 -7.52
N ALA A 12 15.21 2.62 -7.12
CA ALA A 12 16.07 1.69 -7.86
C ALA A 12 15.29 0.83 -8.87
N LEU A 13 14.01 0.55 -8.60
CA LEU A 13 13.20 -0.40 -9.39
C LEU A 13 12.26 0.25 -10.41
N SER A 14 11.91 1.53 -10.24
CA SER A 14 10.94 2.20 -11.11
C SER A 14 11.58 2.84 -12.34
N GLU A 15 10.81 2.92 -13.42
CA GLU A 15 11.25 3.49 -14.70
C GLU A 15 11.17 5.02 -14.72
N SER A 16 10.40 5.61 -13.79
CA SER A 16 10.28 7.06 -13.64
C SER A 16 10.12 7.50 -12.17
N PRO A 17 10.47 8.75 -11.82
CA PRO A 17 10.22 9.30 -10.48
C PRO A 17 8.74 9.27 -10.09
N ALA A 18 7.84 9.52 -11.05
CA ALA A 18 6.40 9.49 -10.79
C ALA A 18 5.90 8.09 -10.43
N GLU A 19 6.42 7.06 -11.09
CA GLU A 19 6.13 5.67 -10.75
C GLU A 19 6.70 5.31 -9.37
N ALA A 20 7.94 5.72 -9.07
CA ALA A 20 8.58 5.47 -7.78
C ALA A 20 7.73 6.05 -6.63
N GLU A 21 7.29 7.31 -6.75
CA GLU A 21 6.41 7.94 -5.74
C GLU A 21 5.07 7.21 -5.61
N ASN A 22 4.48 6.77 -6.74
CA ASN A 22 3.24 6.00 -6.68
C ASN A 22 3.45 4.67 -5.93
N MET A 23 4.55 3.97 -6.18
CA MET A 23 4.86 2.71 -5.52
C MET A 23 5.16 2.89 -4.04
N LYS A 24 5.87 3.96 -3.65
CA LYS A 24 6.09 4.33 -2.23
C LYS A 24 4.78 4.53 -1.48
N LEU A 25 3.86 5.31 -2.06
CA LEU A 25 2.55 5.58 -1.45
C LEU A 25 1.71 4.30 -1.35
N ARG A 26 1.63 3.52 -2.43
CA ARG A 26 0.89 2.25 -2.45
C ARG A 26 1.46 1.26 -1.44
N SER A 27 2.77 1.09 -1.38
CA SER A 27 3.40 0.18 -0.41
C SER A 27 3.12 0.61 1.03
N SER A 28 3.17 1.92 1.31
CA SER A 28 2.88 2.45 2.64
C SER A 28 1.44 2.18 3.07
N LEU A 29 0.46 2.38 2.18
CA LEU A 29 -0.94 2.07 2.46
C LEU A 29 -1.18 0.57 2.65
N MET A 30 -0.56 -0.29 1.82
CA MET A 30 -0.67 -1.74 1.96
C MET A 30 -0.13 -2.22 3.31
N ILE A 31 1.01 -1.70 3.76
CA ILE A 31 1.60 -2.03 5.06
C ILE A 31 0.68 -1.55 6.19
N ALA A 32 0.13 -0.34 6.10
CA ALA A 32 -0.79 0.18 7.11
C ALA A 32 -2.07 -0.67 7.21
N LEU A 33 -2.63 -1.07 6.06
CA LEU A 33 -3.78 -1.96 6.00
C LEU A 33 -3.50 -3.35 6.58
N GLU A 34 -2.38 -3.98 6.20
CA GLU A 34 -1.97 -5.26 6.75
C GLU A 34 -1.79 -5.18 8.27
N THR A 35 -1.15 -4.11 8.75
CA THR A 35 -0.95 -3.86 10.19
C THR A 35 -2.28 -3.72 10.90
N GLN A 36 -3.24 -2.96 10.34
CA GLN A 36 -4.56 -2.78 10.91
C GLN A 36 -5.36 -4.09 10.95
N ILE A 37 -5.35 -4.87 9.86
CA ILE A 37 -6.02 -6.18 9.80
C ILE A 37 -5.48 -7.11 10.89
N LYS A 38 -4.15 -7.16 11.07
CA LYS A 38 -3.49 -7.95 12.12
C LYS A 38 -3.84 -7.45 13.52
N ALA A 39 -3.76 -6.14 13.76
CA ALA A 39 -4.06 -5.53 15.06
C ALA A 39 -5.52 -5.76 15.49
N ARG A 40 -6.44 -5.81 14.53
CA ARG A 40 -7.86 -6.12 14.76
C ARG A 40 -8.14 -7.63 14.91
N GLY A 41 -7.15 -8.48 14.65
CA GLY A 41 -7.28 -9.94 14.70
C GLY A 41 -8.24 -10.52 13.66
N TRP A 42 -8.44 -9.83 12.53
CA TRP A 42 -9.36 -10.30 11.49
C TRP A 42 -8.73 -11.41 10.67
N THR A 43 -9.50 -12.47 10.38
CA THR A 43 -9.15 -13.39 9.31
C THR A 43 -9.34 -12.70 7.95
N GLN A 44 -8.85 -13.30 6.87
CA GLN A 44 -9.09 -12.78 5.52
C GLN A 44 -10.58 -12.65 5.19
N ILE A 45 -11.43 -13.55 5.72
CA ILE A 45 -12.88 -13.53 5.49
C ILE A 45 -13.55 -12.40 6.28
N GLU A 46 -13.19 -12.21 7.55
CA GLU A 46 -13.67 -11.08 8.34
C GLU A 46 -13.25 -9.74 7.73
N ALA A 47 -11.98 -9.61 7.33
CA ALA A 47 -11.47 -8.40 6.69
C ALA A 47 -12.22 -8.11 5.39
N ALA A 48 -12.45 -9.13 4.56
CA ALA A 48 -13.22 -8.98 3.32
C ALA A 48 -14.63 -8.46 3.58
N ARG A 49 -15.34 -9.05 4.55
CA ARG A 49 -16.69 -8.62 4.94
C ARG A 49 -16.70 -7.18 5.47
N ARG A 50 -15.75 -6.82 6.32
CA ARG A 50 -15.70 -5.50 6.96
C ARG A 50 -15.26 -4.39 6.01
N LEU A 51 -14.37 -4.69 5.08
CA LEU A 51 -13.86 -3.76 4.07
C LEU A 51 -14.69 -3.78 2.78
N GLY A 52 -15.81 -4.51 2.72
CA GLY A 52 -16.69 -4.54 1.54
C GLY A 52 -16.04 -5.10 0.26
N VAL A 53 -15.00 -5.93 0.37
CA VAL A 53 -14.27 -6.51 -0.77
C VAL A 53 -14.34 -8.05 -0.76
N SER A 54 -13.85 -8.68 -1.83
CA SER A 54 -13.78 -10.14 -1.89
C SER A 54 -12.62 -10.69 -1.04
N GLN A 55 -12.73 -11.93 -0.55
CA GLN A 55 -11.64 -12.60 0.16
C GLN A 55 -10.36 -12.72 -0.70
N PRO A 56 -10.41 -13.08 -2.00
CA PRO A 56 -9.22 -13.05 -2.86
C PRO A 56 -8.54 -11.69 -2.88
N ARG A 57 -9.31 -10.59 -2.86
CA ARG A 57 -8.76 -9.23 -2.81
C ARG A 57 -7.93 -8.99 -1.55
N ILE A 58 -8.43 -9.41 -0.38
CA ILE A 58 -7.65 -9.36 0.87
C ILE A 58 -6.41 -10.26 0.78
N SER A 59 -6.54 -11.44 0.16
CA SER A 59 -5.43 -12.35 -0.06
C SER A 59 -4.33 -11.74 -0.93
N ASP A 60 -4.69 -11.00 -1.97
CA ASP A 60 -3.77 -10.30 -2.86
C ASP A 60 -3.09 -9.12 -2.15
N LEU A 61 -3.84 -8.40 -1.31
CA LEU A 61 -3.32 -7.33 -0.45
C LEU A 61 -2.24 -7.87 0.49
N LEU A 62 -2.56 -8.91 1.26
CA LEU A 62 -1.66 -9.50 2.27
C LEU A 62 -0.46 -10.25 1.65
N ARG A 63 -0.52 -10.59 0.35
CA ARG A 63 0.62 -11.13 -0.40
C ARG A 63 1.45 -10.05 -1.10
N GLY A 64 1.15 -8.77 -0.89
CA GLY A 64 1.94 -7.69 -1.47
C GLY A 64 1.79 -7.54 -2.98
N LYS A 65 0.66 -7.97 -3.58
CA LYS A 65 0.43 -7.84 -5.03
C LYS A 65 0.12 -6.39 -5.44
N ILE A 66 1.07 -5.49 -5.18
CA ILE A 66 0.95 -4.03 -5.29
C ILE A 66 0.43 -3.55 -6.65
N ASN A 67 0.85 -4.21 -7.73
CA ASN A 67 0.42 -3.88 -9.10
C ASN A 67 -1.07 -4.14 -9.36
N GLN A 68 -1.75 -4.89 -8.50
CA GLN A 68 -3.19 -5.13 -8.60
C GLN A 68 -4.02 -4.05 -7.88
N PHE A 69 -3.39 -3.10 -7.20
CA PHE A 69 -4.06 -2.06 -6.42
C PHE A 69 -3.73 -0.69 -6.99
N SER A 70 -4.78 0.08 -7.33
CA SER A 70 -4.62 1.52 -7.53
C SER A 70 -4.43 2.21 -6.19
N LEU A 71 -3.83 3.41 -6.22
CA LEU A 71 -3.68 4.24 -5.03
C LEU A 71 -5.06 4.57 -4.42
N ASP A 72 -6.01 4.97 -5.25
CA ASP A 72 -7.39 5.26 -4.84
C ASP A 72 -8.08 4.08 -4.13
N ALA A 73 -7.93 2.86 -4.65
CA ALA A 73 -8.50 1.67 -4.02
C ALA A 73 -7.91 1.43 -2.62
N LEU A 74 -6.61 1.67 -2.43
CA LEU A 74 -5.96 1.52 -1.13
C LEU A 74 -6.40 2.60 -0.14
N VAL A 75 -6.62 3.84 -0.60
CA VAL A 75 -7.17 4.92 0.22
C VAL A 75 -8.57 4.55 0.71
N ASN A 76 -9.45 4.10 -0.18
CA ASN A 76 -10.82 3.69 0.18
C ASN A 76 -10.80 2.53 1.20
N MET A 77 -9.99 1.49 0.94
CA MET A 77 -9.82 0.38 1.88
C MET A 77 -9.28 0.83 3.24
N ALA A 78 -8.36 1.81 3.28
CA ALA A 78 -7.81 2.33 4.54
C ALA A 78 -8.88 3.04 5.36
N VAL A 79 -9.72 3.85 4.72
CA VAL A 79 -10.86 4.51 5.37
C VAL A 79 -11.86 3.47 5.91
N ASP A 80 -12.20 2.45 5.13
CA ASP A 80 -13.08 1.36 5.57
C ASP A 80 -12.48 0.55 6.74
N ALA A 81 -11.16 0.50 6.84
CA ALA A 81 -10.44 -0.11 7.97
C ALA A 81 -10.40 0.78 9.22
N GLY A 82 -10.99 1.98 9.16
CA GLY A 82 -11.00 2.98 10.22
C GLY A 82 -9.67 3.69 10.38
N LEU A 83 -8.87 3.78 9.31
CA LEU A 83 -7.64 4.58 9.28
C LEU A 83 -7.93 5.97 8.70
N HIS A 84 -7.14 6.95 9.13
CA HIS A 84 -7.08 8.25 8.50
C HIS A 84 -5.86 8.31 7.58
N VAL A 85 -6.02 8.85 6.37
CA VAL A 85 -4.95 8.98 5.39
C VAL A 85 -4.62 10.46 5.20
N GLU A 86 -3.37 10.81 5.45
CA GLU A 86 -2.81 12.12 5.15
C GLU A 86 -1.74 11.98 4.06
N VAL A 87 -1.74 12.91 3.11
CA VAL A 87 -0.72 12.99 2.06
C VAL A 87 0.00 14.32 2.22
N LEU A 88 1.30 14.26 2.50
CA LEU A 88 2.16 15.43 2.55
C LEU A 88 2.90 15.57 1.21
N VAL A 89 2.82 16.76 0.61
CA VAL A 89 3.58 17.11 -0.58
C VAL A 89 4.68 18.07 -0.18
N THR A 90 5.93 17.71 -0.48
CA THR A 90 7.12 18.51 -0.19
C THR A 90 7.90 18.79 -1.46
N GLU A 91 8.77 19.80 -1.44
CA GLU A 91 9.74 20.01 -2.50
C GLU A 91 10.75 18.84 -2.55
N PRO A 92 11.25 18.46 -3.75
CA PRO A 92 12.30 17.46 -3.87
C PRO A 92 13.56 17.95 -3.15
N THR A 93 14.12 17.11 -2.26
CA THR A 93 15.39 17.38 -1.58
C THR A 93 16.56 16.80 -2.36
#